data_AF-A0A7W3LYQ3-F1
#
_entry.id   AF-A0A7W3LYQ3-F1
#
_cell.length_a   1.000
_cell.length_b   1.000
_cell.length_c   1.000
_cell.angle_alpha   90.00
_cell.angle_beta   90.00
_cell.angle_gamma   90.00
#
_symmetry.space_group_name_H-M   'P 1'
#
loop_
_entity.id
_entity.type
_entity.pdbx_description
1 polymer ?
#
loop_
_entity_poly.entity_id
_entity_poly.type
_entity_poly.pdbx_seq_one_letter_code
_entity_poly.pdbx_strand_id
1 'polypeptide(L)' 'MSATIEYRLDGRRWTHSFTSRRFGDEELPDVLGESGLSLDRFLDEEGGWILARPA' A
#
# COMPACT_ATOMS: atom_id res chain seq x y z
N MET A 1 -0.11 -1.62 -13.27
CA MET A 1 -1.48 -1.87 -13.77
C MET A 1 -2.36 -0.71 -13.32
N SER A 2 -3.26 -0.17 -14.14
CA SER A 2 -4.18 0.89 -13.69
C SER A 2 -5.44 0.25 -13.11
N ALA A 3 -5.89 0.76 -11.97
CA ALA A 3 -7.10 0.32 -11.30
C ALA A 3 -7.94 1.54 -10.91
N THR A 4 -9.25 1.36 -10.85
CA THR A 4 -10.16 2.38 -10.30
C THR A 4 -10.94 1.74 -9.17
N ILE A 5 -10.78 2.27 -7.96
CA ILE A 5 -11.61 1.90 -6.82
C ILE A 5 -12.82 2.80 -6.78
N GLU A 6 -13.95 2.20 -6.39
CA GLU A 6 -15.20 2.88 -6.11
C GLU A 6 -15.55 2.78 -4.63
N TYR A 7 -15.86 3.93 -4.02
CA TYR A 7 -16.34 4.03 -2.65
C TYR A 7 -17.82 4.38 -2.65
N ARG A 8 -18.61 3.68 -1.83
CA ARG A 8 -20.04 3.97 -1.60
C ARG A 8 -20.30 4.17 -0.12
N LEU A 9 -20.88 5.31 0.25
CA LEU A 9 -21.31 5.60 1.62
C LEU A 9 -22.51 6.54 1.60
N ASP A 10 -23.58 6.20 2.32
CA ASP A 10 -24.82 6.99 2.42
C ASP A 10 -25.38 7.48 1.07
N GLY A 11 -25.42 6.58 0.08
CA GLY A 11 -25.91 6.86 -1.27
C GLY A 11 -24.98 7.72 -2.13
N ARG A 12 -23.84 8.18 -1.59
CA ARG A 12 -22.82 8.92 -2.32
C ARG A 12 -21.80 7.94 -2.91
N ARG A 13 -21.28 8.31 -4.08
CA ARG A 13 -20.32 7.51 -4.85
C ARG A 13 -19.12 8.37 -5.21
N TRP A 14 -17.93 7.83 -4.97
CA TRP A 14 -16.65 8.41 -5.41
C TRP A 14 -15.82 7.35 -6.10
N THR A 15 -14.99 7.78 -7.04
CA THR A 15 -14.04 6.91 -7.72
C THR A 15 -12.66 7.53 -7.67
N HIS A 16 -11.64 6.71 -7.49
CA HIS A 16 -10.24 7.11 -7.54
C HIS A 16 -9.46 6.13 -8.39
N SER A 17 -8.82 6.64 -9.44
CA SER A 17 -7.93 5.86 -10.30
C SER A 17 -6.50 5.97 -9.79
N PHE A 18 -5.84 4.83 -9.68
CA PHE A 18 -4.45 4.73 -9.24
C PHE A 18 -3.70 3.71 -10.10
N THR A 19 -2.39 3.87 -10.18
CA THR A 19 -1.51 2.86 -10.76
C THR A 19 -1.05 1.93 -9.65
N SER A 20 -1.46 0.67 -9.70
CA SER A 20 -0.86 -0.36 -8.86
C SER A 20 0.49 -0.77 -9.43
N ARG A 21 1.50 -0.75 -8.57
CA ARG A 21 2.79 -1.39 -8.79
C ARG A 21 2.93 -2.49 -7.74
N ARG A 22 3.27 -3.69 -8.20
CA ARG A 22 3.60 -4.80 -7.30
C ARG A 22 5.07 -4.65 -6.93
N PHE A 23 5.35 -4.72 -5.63
CA PHE A 23 6.70 -4.75 -5.10
C PHE A 23 6.96 -6.16 -4.54
N GLY A 24 8.17 -6.66 -4.72
CA GLY A 24 8.64 -7.84 -3.97
C GLY A 24 9.17 -7.45 -2.60
N ASP A 25 9.34 -8.43 -1.72
CA ASP A 25 9.84 -8.24 -0.36
C ASP A 25 11.24 -7.58 -0.34
N GLU A 26 12.06 -7.84 -1.36
CA GLU A 26 13.39 -7.25 -1.51
C GLU A 26 13.36 -5.76 -1.87
N GLU A 27 12.36 -5.31 -2.63
CA GLU A 27 12.22 -3.90 -3.06
C GLU A 27 11.47 -3.04 -2.04
N LEU A 28 10.69 -3.68 -1.16
CA LEU A 28 9.80 -3.01 -0.21
C LEU A 28 10.52 -2.05 0.76
N PRO A 29 11.70 -2.39 1.34
CA PRO A 29 12.40 -1.48 2.24
C PRO A 29 12.86 -0.19 1.55
N ASP A 30 13.33 -0.27 0.31
CA ASP A 30 13.82 0.90 -0.44
C ASP A 30 12.68 1.86 -0.76
N VAL A 31 11.54 1.34 -1.20
CA VAL A 31 10.34 2.15 -1.51
C VAL A 31 9.77 2.83 -0.26
N LEU A 32 9.80 2.15 0.89
CA LEU A 32 9.44 2.77 2.17
C LEU A 32 10.43 3.88 2.53
N GLY A 33 11.73 3.63 2.34
CA GLY A 33 12.80 4.58 2.59
C GLY A 33 12.66 5.87 1.78
N GLU A 34 12.29 5.78 0.51
CA GLU A 34 11.97 6.93 -0.35
C GLU A 34 10.86 7.83 0.22
N SER A 35 9.97 7.25 1.04
CA SER A 35 8.87 7.94 1.71
C SER A 35 9.17 8.33 3.16
N GLY A 36 10.41 8.14 3.63
CA GLY A 36 10.79 8.40 5.03
C GLY A 36 10.25 7.36 6.02
N LEU A 37 9.94 6.16 5.54
CA LEU A 37 9.42 5.06 6.34
C LEU A 37 10.42 3.89 6.39
N SER A 38 10.33 3.09 7.42
CA SER A 38 11.06 1.83 7.60
C SER A 38 10.09 0.68 7.85
N LEU A 39 10.40 -0.49 7.30
CA LEU A 39 9.67 -1.73 7.56
C LEU A 39 9.96 -2.22 9.00
N ASP A 40 8.92 -2.34 9.83
CA ASP A 40 9.02 -2.93 11.17
C ASP A 40 8.82 -4.45 11.09
N ARG A 41 7.64 -4.88 10.59
CA ARG A 41 7.29 -6.28 10.43
C ARG A 41 6.11 -6.50 9.48
N PHE A 42 5.94 -7.73 9.04
CA PHE A 42 4.68 -8.21 8.49
C PHE A 42 3.65 -8.44 9.60
N LEU A 43 2.38 -8.16 9.29
CA LEU A 43 1.25 -8.33 10.20
C LEU A 43 0.48 -9.62 9.94
N ASP A 44 0.73 -10.27 8.80
CA ASP A 44 0.15 -11.54 8.39
C ASP A 44 1.23 -12.52 7.91
N GLU A 45 0.87 -13.81 7.88
CA GLU A 45 1.78 -14.88 7.43
C GLU A 45 1.96 -14.88 5.90
N GLU A 46 0.99 -14.32 5.17
CA GLU A 46 1.00 -14.25 3.70
C GLU A 46 1.79 -13.05 3.16
N GLY A 47 2.24 -12.13 4.02
CA GLY A 47 3.00 -10.94 3.62
C GLY A 47 2.17 -9.86 2.93
N GLY A 48 0.84 -9.89 3.08
CA GLY A 48 -0.07 -8.92 2.49
C GLY A 48 -0.14 -7.59 3.24
N TRP A 49 0.20 -7.59 4.54
CA TRP A 49 0.13 -6.41 5.39
C TRP A 49 1.43 -6.17 6.15
N ILE A 50 1.84 -4.90 6.21
CA ILE A 50 3.03 -4.47 6.94
C ILE A 50 2.72 -3.40 7.98
N LEU A 51 3.54 -3.38 9.01
CA LEU A 51 3.73 -2.22 9.87
C LEU A 51 4.93 -1.42 9.36
N ALA A 52 4.68 -0.19 8.92
CA ALA A 52 5.72 0.78 8.60
C ALA A 52 5.76 1.88 9.66
N ARG A 53 6.96 2.33 10.01
CA ARG A 53 7.18 3.45 10.94
C ARG A 53 8.00 4.55 10.28
N PRO A 54 7.91 5.80 10.75
CA PRO A 54 8.90 6.81 10.38
C PRO A 54 10.33 6.30 10.62
N ALA A 55 11.22 6.56 9.67
CA ALA A 55 12.64 6.26 9.78
C ALA A 55 13.34 7.12 10.85
#